data_AF-A0A2D4J9F2-F1
#
_entry.id   AF-A0A2D4J9F2-F1
#
_cell.length_a   1.000
_cell.length_b   1.000
_cell.length_c   1.000
_cell.angle_alpha   90.00
_cell.angle_beta   90.00
_cell.angle_gamma   90.00
#
_symmetry.space_group_name_H-M   'P 1'
#
loop_
_entity.id
_entity.type
_entity.pdbx_description
1 polymer ?
#
loop_
_entity_poly.entity_id
_entity_poly.type
_entity_poly.pdbx_seq_one_letter_code
_entity_poly.pdbx_strand_id
1 'polypeptide(L)'
;MSKDGFQMYLLSADGNIFNKTHGQVYQDMTQPLSHYYISSSHNTYLMEDQLRGPSSTEAYIRALMKGCRCVELDCWDGPNSEPVIYHGYTFTSKILFSDVIKAIKNYAFKISPYPVIISLENHCSVDQQETMARHLHSILKDTLLVAPIDSKGTKLPSPEQLKGKILVKGKKLTTETEEVSDEDEAAEMEDEIVKSEVEKKKSELT
;
A
#
# COMPACT_ATOMS: atom_id res chain seq x y z
N MET A 1 -41.91 26.83 -7.47
CA MET A 1 -40.94 26.55 -6.39
C MET A 1 -41.04 27.68 -5.37
N SER A 2 -41.21 27.37 -4.08
CA SER A 2 -41.20 28.39 -3.01
C SER A 2 -39.77 28.81 -2.69
N LYS A 3 -39.58 29.92 -1.94
CA LYS A 3 -38.26 30.36 -1.46
C LYS A 3 -37.56 29.24 -0.68
N ASP A 4 -38.28 28.58 0.23
CA ASP A 4 -37.74 27.49 1.04
C ASP A 4 -37.36 26.29 0.16
N GLY A 5 -38.16 25.97 -0.85
CA GLY A 5 -37.83 24.91 -1.82
C GLY A 5 -36.59 25.23 -2.66
N PHE A 6 -36.39 26.50 -3.03
CA PHE A 6 -35.17 26.92 -3.74
C PHE A 6 -33.94 26.85 -2.83
N GLN A 7 -34.07 27.25 -1.56
CA GLN A 7 -32.98 27.12 -0.58
C GLN A 7 -32.63 25.65 -0.31
N MET A 8 -33.64 24.77 -0.21
CA MET A 8 -33.41 23.33 -0.09
C MET A 8 -32.68 22.76 -1.30
N TYR A 9 -33.02 23.20 -2.51
CA TYR A 9 -32.30 22.81 -3.72
C TYR A 9 -30.83 23.24 -3.66
N LEU A 10 -30.53 24.50 -3.32
CA LEU A 10 -29.16 25.01 -3.24
C LEU A 10 -28.31 24.28 -2.19
N LEU A 11 -28.92 23.81 -1.09
CA LEU A 11 -28.25 23.05 -0.03
C LEU A 11 -28.28 21.53 -0.27
N SER A 12 -29.01 21.06 -1.28
CA SER A 12 -29.10 19.65 -1.63
C SER A 12 -27.85 19.20 -2.38
N ALA A 13 -27.74 17.90 -2.61
CA ALA A 13 -26.70 17.37 -3.47
C ALA A 13 -26.74 18.00 -4.88
N ASP A 14 -27.92 18.34 -5.43
CA ASP A 14 -28.07 18.92 -6.79
C ASP A 14 -27.56 20.35 -6.89
N GLY A 15 -27.55 21.08 -5.77
CA GLY A 15 -26.93 22.41 -5.66
C GLY A 15 -25.44 22.37 -5.29
N ASN A 16 -24.86 21.19 -5.11
CA ASN A 16 -23.48 21.04 -4.67
C ASN A 16 -22.50 21.50 -5.76
N ILE A 17 -21.45 22.22 -5.36
CA ILE A 17 -20.38 22.65 -6.26
C ILE A 17 -19.58 21.46 -6.83
N PHE A 18 -19.56 20.33 -6.12
CA PHE A 18 -19.02 19.07 -6.66
C PHE A 18 -19.96 18.49 -7.70
N ASN A 19 -19.44 18.34 -8.93
CA ASN A 19 -20.18 17.70 -10.00
C ASN A 19 -20.48 16.24 -9.66
N LYS A 20 -21.76 15.93 -9.43
CA LYS A 20 -22.24 14.58 -9.10
C LYS A 20 -21.84 13.51 -10.11
N THR A 21 -21.69 13.85 -11.39
CA THR A 21 -21.31 12.86 -12.42
C THR A 21 -19.90 12.31 -12.17
N HIS A 22 -19.05 13.05 -11.45
CA HIS A 22 -17.72 12.59 -11.03
C HIS A 22 -17.73 11.84 -9.69
N GLY A 23 -18.90 11.62 -9.08
CA GLY A 23 -19.06 10.81 -7.87
C GLY A 23 -19.06 9.29 -8.13
N GLN A 24 -19.00 8.88 -9.41
CA GLN A 24 -18.85 7.49 -9.86
C GLN A 24 -17.69 7.41 -10.86
N VAL A 25 -17.27 6.20 -11.22
CA VAL A 25 -16.27 6.02 -12.27
C VAL A 25 -16.83 6.53 -13.60
N TYR A 26 -16.15 7.50 -14.22
CA TYR A 26 -16.59 8.14 -15.47
C TYR A 26 -15.50 8.21 -16.55
N GLN A 27 -14.25 7.91 -16.19
CA GLN A 27 -13.09 8.00 -17.08
C GLN A 27 -12.88 6.69 -17.85
N ASP A 28 -12.09 6.76 -18.93
CA ASP A 28 -11.59 5.56 -19.59
C ASP A 28 -10.62 4.84 -18.65
N MET A 29 -10.97 3.62 -18.24
CA MET A 29 -10.17 2.79 -17.32
C MET A 29 -9.40 1.68 -18.05
N THR A 30 -9.30 1.76 -19.39
CA THR A 30 -8.66 0.77 -20.26
C THR A 30 -7.24 1.16 -20.72
N GLN A 31 -6.76 2.34 -20.34
CA GLN A 31 -5.37 2.76 -20.61
C GLN A 31 -4.39 2.04 -19.69
N PRO A 32 -3.08 1.99 -20.02
CA PRO A 32 -2.07 1.42 -19.13
C PRO A 32 -2.06 2.09 -17.74
N LEU A 33 -1.74 1.33 -16.68
CA LEU A 33 -1.66 1.86 -15.31
C LEU A 33 -0.82 3.14 -15.17
N SER A 34 0.25 3.29 -15.97
CA SER A 34 1.12 4.46 -15.97
C SER A 34 0.44 5.77 -16.41
N HIS A 35 -0.81 5.72 -16.90
CA HIS A 35 -1.56 6.90 -17.32
C HIS A 35 -2.45 7.48 -16.22
N TYR A 36 -2.46 6.88 -15.02
CA TYR A 36 -3.36 7.27 -13.93
C TYR A 36 -2.56 7.71 -12.70
N TYR A 37 -3.09 8.70 -12.00
CA TYR A 37 -2.70 8.92 -10.61
C TYR A 37 -3.28 7.80 -9.75
N ILE A 38 -2.43 7.19 -8.93
CA ILE A 38 -2.79 6.13 -8.00
C ILE A 38 -2.79 6.73 -6.59
N SER A 39 -3.91 6.56 -5.86
CA SER A 39 -3.96 6.93 -4.45
C SER A 39 -3.04 5.98 -3.67
N SER A 40 -1.96 6.53 -3.11
CA SER A 40 -0.90 5.76 -2.45
C SER A 40 -0.69 6.26 -1.04
N SER A 41 -0.30 5.38 -0.12
CA SER A 41 0.09 5.71 1.25
C SER A 41 1.53 5.29 1.52
N HIS A 42 2.20 6.07 2.37
CA HIS A 42 3.56 5.81 2.84
C HIS A 42 3.54 5.26 4.26
N ASN A 43 4.40 4.29 4.58
CA ASN A 43 4.48 3.61 5.87
C ASN A 43 3.10 3.30 6.45
N THR A 44 2.32 2.57 5.66
CA THR A 44 0.86 2.48 5.83
C THR A 44 0.44 1.86 7.14
N TYR A 45 1.33 1.11 7.78
CA TYR A 45 1.13 0.48 9.08
C TYR A 45 1.12 1.48 10.24
N LEU A 46 1.70 2.68 10.10
CA LEU A 46 1.81 3.67 11.17
C LEU A 46 0.49 4.41 11.39
N MET A 47 0.12 4.56 12.66
CA MET A 47 -1.06 5.34 13.07
C MET A 47 -0.72 6.79 13.44
N GLU A 48 0.54 7.07 13.76
CA GLU A 48 1.01 8.35 14.29
C GLU A 48 2.37 8.73 13.68
N ASP A 49 3.37 9.04 14.51
CA ASP A 49 4.71 9.46 14.06
C ASP A 49 5.59 8.30 13.61
N GLN A 50 6.65 8.64 12.88
CA GLN A 50 7.61 7.69 12.32
C GLN A 50 8.54 7.04 13.36
N LEU A 51 8.67 7.57 14.58
CA LEU A 51 9.74 7.16 15.50
C LEU A 51 9.24 6.29 16.66
N ARG A 52 8.06 6.58 17.20
CA ARG A 52 7.50 5.92 18.39
C ARG A 52 6.01 5.59 18.25
N GLY A 53 5.38 6.01 17.16
CA GLY A 53 3.97 5.80 16.91
C GLY A 53 3.60 4.31 16.86
N PRO A 54 2.34 3.97 17.21
CA PRO A 54 1.89 2.59 17.12
C PRO A 54 1.66 2.18 15.65
N SER A 55 2.07 0.96 15.32
CA SER A 55 1.69 0.26 14.09
C SER A 55 0.43 -0.56 14.31
N SER A 56 -0.48 -0.58 13.33
CA SER A 56 -1.73 -1.33 13.43
C SER A 56 -2.27 -1.78 12.07
N THR A 57 -2.94 -2.93 12.03
CA THR A 57 -3.73 -3.36 10.88
C THR A 57 -4.89 -2.40 10.57
N GLU A 58 -5.36 -1.65 11.57
CA GLU A 58 -6.37 -0.61 11.42
C GLU A 58 -5.91 0.53 10.51
N ALA A 59 -4.61 0.81 10.45
CA ALA A 59 -4.05 1.83 9.55
C ALA A 59 -4.31 1.47 8.08
N TYR A 60 -4.07 0.20 7.71
CA TYR A 60 -4.40 -0.34 6.38
C TYR A 60 -5.90 -0.31 6.09
N ILE A 61 -6.73 -0.70 7.07
CA ILE A 61 -8.18 -0.69 6.92
C ILE A 61 -8.64 0.74 6.58
N ARG A 62 -8.17 1.74 7.33
CA ARG A 62 -8.52 3.15 7.10
C ARG A 62 -8.04 3.65 5.75
N ALA A 63 -6.81 3.32 5.35
CA ALA A 63 -6.27 3.71 4.05
C ALA A 63 -7.13 3.14 2.90
N LEU A 64 -7.41 1.83 2.93
CA LEU A 64 -8.23 1.17 1.91
C LEU A 64 -9.67 1.69 1.88
N MET A 65 -10.27 1.96 3.06
CA MET A 65 -11.62 2.52 3.17
C MET A 65 -11.71 3.99 2.73
N LYS A 66 -10.57 4.70 2.68
CA LYS A 66 -10.46 6.04 2.07
C LYS A 66 -10.12 5.99 0.57
N GLY A 67 -10.06 4.79 -0.03
CA GLY A 67 -9.81 4.59 -1.45
C GLY A 67 -8.34 4.41 -1.84
N CYS A 68 -7.40 4.31 -0.87
CA CYS A 68 -5.99 4.03 -1.17
C CYS A 68 -5.84 2.73 -1.96
N ARG A 69 -5.03 2.73 -3.02
CA ARG A 69 -4.78 1.63 -3.96
C ARG A 69 -3.33 1.14 -3.95
N CYS A 70 -2.39 1.84 -3.32
CA CYS A 70 -1.03 1.36 -3.11
C CYS A 70 -0.66 1.51 -1.63
N VAL A 71 -0.43 0.39 -0.95
CA VAL A 71 -0.09 0.34 0.47
C VAL A 71 1.30 -0.24 0.65
N GLU A 72 1.98 0.22 1.69
CA GLU A 72 3.39 -0.06 1.96
C GLU A 72 3.56 -0.92 3.21
N LEU A 73 4.45 -1.91 3.12
CA LEU A 73 4.75 -2.90 4.14
C LEU A 73 6.27 -3.05 4.30
N ASP A 74 6.78 -2.57 5.42
CA ASP A 74 8.20 -2.72 5.79
C ASP A 74 8.38 -4.02 6.54
N CYS A 75 8.86 -5.03 5.83
CA CYS A 75 8.90 -6.40 6.29
C CYS A 75 10.26 -6.71 6.91
N TRP A 76 10.24 -7.17 8.15
CA TRP A 76 11.42 -7.53 8.92
C TRP A 76 11.27 -8.91 9.54
N ASP A 77 12.40 -9.54 9.81
CA ASP A 77 12.42 -10.82 10.54
C ASP A 77 11.78 -10.69 11.92
N GLY A 78 10.81 -11.56 12.19
CA GLY A 78 10.14 -11.66 13.49
C GLY A 78 10.42 -12.97 14.23
N PRO A 79 9.97 -13.08 15.49
CA PRO A 79 10.13 -14.29 16.28
C PRO A 79 9.33 -15.45 15.69
N ASN A 80 9.72 -16.69 16.01
CA ASN A 80 9.03 -17.92 15.57
C ASN A 80 8.92 -18.07 14.04
N SER A 81 9.86 -17.48 13.29
CA SER A 81 9.85 -17.47 11.81
C SER A 81 8.63 -16.77 11.20
N GLU A 82 7.95 -15.90 11.95
CA GLU A 82 6.82 -15.11 11.48
C GLU A 82 7.28 -13.66 11.18
N PRO A 83 7.23 -13.21 9.91
CA PRO A 83 7.62 -11.86 9.54
C PRO A 83 6.75 -10.81 10.24
N VAL A 84 7.37 -9.70 10.63
CA VAL A 84 6.71 -8.56 11.26
C VAL A 84 6.83 -7.32 10.38
N ILE A 85 5.93 -6.36 10.63
CA ILE A 85 5.93 -5.05 9.98
C ILE A 85 6.08 -3.97 11.05
N TYR A 86 7.03 -3.07 10.83
CA TYR A 86 7.29 -1.86 11.60
C TYR A 86 8.32 -0.99 10.88
N HIS A 87 8.49 0.26 11.33
CA HIS A 87 9.48 1.16 10.75
C HIS A 87 10.88 0.82 11.27
N GLY A 88 11.76 0.41 10.36
CA GLY A 88 13.13 -0.04 10.63
C GLY A 88 13.89 0.90 11.57
N TYR A 89 14.72 0.33 12.45
CA TYR A 89 15.60 1.10 13.36
C TYR A 89 14.92 2.05 14.35
N THR A 90 13.58 2.10 14.38
CA THR A 90 12.80 2.96 15.30
C THR A 90 12.21 2.20 16.49
N PHE A 91 11.39 2.89 17.29
CA PHE A 91 10.65 2.32 18.42
C PHE A 91 9.16 2.11 18.12
N THR A 92 8.76 2.17 16.85
CA THR A 92 7.38 1.90 16.44
C THR A 92 6.96 0.48 16.84
N SER A 93 5.68 0.29 17.19
CA SER A 93 5.22 -1.06 17.56
C SER A 93 5.20 -1.99 16.36
N LYS A 94 5.22 -3.30 16.61
CA LYS A 94 5.29 -4.33 15.56
C LYS A 94 3.95 -5.01 15.37
N ILE A 95 3.61 -5.35 14.14
CA ILE A 95 2.43 -6.16 13.79
C ILE A 95 2.83 -7.33 12.89
N LEU A 96 2.06 -8.42 12.89
CA LEU A 96 2.37 -9.58 12.06
C LEU A 96 2.06 -9.32 10.59
N PHE A 97 2.96 -9.73 9.70
CA PHE A 97 2.74 -9.68 8.25
C PHE A 97 1.45 -10.41 7.85
N SER A 98 1.23 -11.62 8.38
CA SER A 98 0.06 -12.43 8.07
C SER A 98 -1.27 -11.74 8.44
N ASP A 99 -1.30 -10.96 9.52
CA ASP A 99 -2.49 -10.21 9.92
C ASP A 99 -2.74 -8.98 9.03
N VAL A 100 -1.68 -8.33 8.57
CA VAL A 100 -1.78 -7.27 7.56
C VAL A 100 -2.34 -7.81 6.24
N ILE A 101 -1.83 -8.95 5.75
CA ILE A 101 -2.33 -9.57 4.51
C ILE A 101 -3.81 -9.98 4.65
N LYS A 102 -4.25 -10.48 5.82
CA LYS A 102 -5.68 -10.74 6.10
C LYS A 102 -6.52 -9.46 6.07
N ALA A 103 -6.02 -8.38 6.64
CA ALA A 103 -6.71 -7.09 6.61
C ALA A 103 -6.84 -6.58 5.17
N ILE A 104 -5.76 -6.61 4.38
CA ILE A 104 -5.78 -6.21 2.97
C ILE A 104 -6.79 -7.07 2.20
N LYS A 105 -6.77 -8.39 2.33
CA LYS A 105 -7.74 -9.29 1.68
C LYS A 105 -9.19 -8.87 1.92
N ASN A 106 -9.52 -8.52 3.17
CA ASN A 106 -10.89 -8.23 3.56
C ASN A 106 -11.38 -6.85 3.12
N TYR A 107 -10.49 -5.91 2.84
CA TYR A 107 -10.83 -4.51 2.60
C TYR A 107 -10.37 -3.96 1.25
N ALA A 108 -9.49 -4.66 0.53
CA ALA A 108 -8.90 -4.22 -0.74
C ALA A 108 -9.94 -3.68 -1.71
N PHE A 109 -11.08 -4.36 -1.86
CA PHE A 109 -12.08 -4.05 -2.88
C PHE A 109 -13.41 -3.51 -2.33
N LYS A 110 -13.48 -3.10 -1.05
CA LYS A 110 -14.75 -2.63 -0.45
C LYS A 110 -15.24 -1.30 -1.02
N ILE A 111 -14.32 -0.41 -1.41
CA ILE A 111 -14.64 0.94 -1.89
C ILE A 111 -14.37 1.10 -3.39
N SER A 112 -13.56 0.24 -3.98
CA SER A 112 -13.20 0.29 -5.40
C SER A 112 -12.85 -1.10 -5.92
N PRO A 113 -13.30 -1.51 -7.12
CA PRO A 113 -12.97 -2.81 -7.71
C PRO A 113 -11.58 -2.85 -8.35
N TYR A 114 -10.92 -1.70 -8.50
CA TYR A 114 -9.62 -1.57 -9.16
C TYR A 114 -8.48 -2.12 -8.32
N PRO A 115 -7.34 -2.47 -8.95
CA PRO A 115 -6.26 -3.19 -8.29
C PRO A 115 -5.72 -2.50 -7.05
N VAL A 116 -5.21 -3.32 -6.14
CA VAL A 116 -4.41 -2.87 -4.99
C VAL A 116 -2.96 -3.33 -5.20
N ILE A 117 -2.01 -2.43 -4.97
CA ILE A 117 -0.58 -2.69 -5.02
C ILE A 117 -0.07 -2.79 -3.57
N ILE A 118 0.63 -3.87 -3.26
CA ILE A 118 1.39 -4.05 -2.03
C ILE A 118 2.84 -3.71 -2.37
N SER A 119 3.32 -2.55 -1.90
CA SER A 119 4.73 -2.17 -1.95
C SER A 119 5.45 -2.84 -0.78
N LEU A 120 6.32 -3.80 -1.10
CA LEU A 120 7.14 -4.51 -0.11
C LEU A 120 8.51 -3.86 -0.03
N GLU A 121 8.83 -3.33 1.15
CA GLU A 121 10.20 -3.05 1.54
C GLU A 121 10.71 -4.24 2.36
N ASN A 122 11.65 -5.01 1.81
CA ASN A 122 11.94 -6.35 2.29
C ASN A 122 13.32 -6.43 2.94
N HIS A 123 13.33 -6.53 4.27
CA HIS A 123 14.51 -6.72 5.12
C HIS A 123 14.55 -8.12 5.76
N CYS A 124 13.71 -9.04 5.28
CA CYS A 124 13.64 -10.40 5.82
C CYS A 124 14.78 -11.29 5.30
N SER A 125 15.21 -12.25 6.13
CA SER A 125 16.03 -13.38 5.70
C SER A 125 15.29 -14.24 4.68
N VAL A 126 16.04 -15.03 3.90
CA VAL A 126 15.46 -15.91 2.85
C VAL A 126 14.38 -16.84 3.41
N ASP A 127 14.58 -17.41 4.60
CA ASP A 127 13.61 -18.29 5.25
C ASP A 127 12.28 -17.58 5.56
N GLN A 128 12.36 -16.32 6.00
CA GLN A 128 11.18 -15.51 6.28
C GLN A 128 10.56 -14.92 5.00
N GLN A 129 11.33 -14.68 3.95
CA GLN A 129 10.81 -14.36 2.62
C GLN A 129 9.97 -15.51 2.05
N GLU A 130 10.40 -16.76 2.23
CA GLU A 130 9.60 -17.93 1.85
C GLU A 130 8.28 -17.97 2.64
N THR A 131 8.33 -17.60 3.93
CA THR A 131 7.14 -17.47 4.76
C THR A 131 6.20 -16.35 4.32
N MET A 132 6.73 -15.19 3.93
CA MET A 132 5.95 -14.10 3.32
C MET A 132 5.24 -14.58 2.04
N ALA A 133 5.97 -15.25 1.14
CA ALA A 133 5.39 -15.80 -0.09
C ALA A 133 4.26 -16.80 0.21
N ARG A 134 4.45 -17.69 1.19
CA ARG A 134 3.43 -18.65 1.63
C ARG A 134 2.18 -17.95 2.17
N HIS A 135 2.35 -16.91 2.98
CA HIS A 135 1.23 -16.10 3.49
C HIS A 135 0.48 -15.38 2.37
N LEU A 136 1.20 -14.74 1.45
CA LEU A 136 0.60 -14.08 0.28
C LEU A 136 -0.25 -15.07 -0.53
N HIS A 137 0.31 -16.22 -0.90
CA HIS A 137 -0.40 -17.24 -1.67
C HIS A 137 -1.61 -17.82 -0.93
N SER A 138 -1.44 -18.24 0.33
CA SER A 138 -2.49 -18.93 1.09
C SER A 138 -3.64 -18.00 1.50
N ILE A 139 -3.33 -16.74 1.82
CA ILE A 139 -4.31 -15.76 2.26
C ILE A 139 -5.00 -15.13 1.06
N LEU A 140 -4.26 -14.53 0.11
CA LEU A 140 -4.85 -13.76 -0.99
C LEU A 140 -5.43 -14.64 -2.11
N LYS A 141 -4.91 -15.86 -2.29
CA LYS A 141 -5.42 -16.86 -3.24
C LYS A 141 -5.57 -16.28 -4.66
N ASP A 142 -6.77 -16.37 -5.22
CA ASP A 142 -7.13 -15.96 -6.58
C ASP A 142 -7.10 -14.44 -6.80
N THR A 143 -7.11 -13.65 -5.73
CA THR A 143 -6.94 -12.19 -5.83
C THR A 143 -5.48 -11.81 -6.05
N LEU A 144 -4.50 -12.64 -5.67
CA LEU A 144 -3.10 -12.38 -5.94
C LEU A 144 -2.78 -12.57 -7.44
N LEU A 145 -2.14 -11.57 -8.05
CA LEU A 145 -1.62 -11.69 -9.40
C LEU A 145 -0.27 -12.42 -9.37
N VAL A 146 -0.25 -13.67 -9.83
CA VAL A 146 0.95 -14.54 -9.84
C VAL A 146 1.57 -14.74 -11.22
N ALA A 147 0.89 -14.30 -12.28
CA ALA A 147 1.35 -14.42 -13.66
C ALA A 147 0.99 -13.16 -14.46
N PRO A 148 1.78 -12.80 -15.49
CA PRO A 148 1.45 -11.70 -16.39
C PRO A 148 0.09 -11.91 -17.07
N ILE A 149 -0.70 -10.83 -17.20
CA ILE A 149 -1.98 -10.86 -17.94
C ILE A 149 -1.72 -11.03 -19.44
N ASP A 150 -0.69 -10.36 -19.96
CA ASP A 150 -0.22 -10.50 -21.33
C ASP A 150 1.29 -10.66 -21.34
N SER A 151 1.74 -11.90 -21.55
CA SER A 151 3.17 -12.26 -21.63
C SER A 151 3.93 -11.59 -22.78
N LYS A 152 3.23 -11.02 -23.77
CA LYS A 152 3.82 -10.37 -24.95
C LYS A 152 3.58 -8.85 -24.98
N GLY A 153 2.91 -8.31 -23.97
CA GLY A 153 2.59 -6.89 -23.89
C GLY A 153 3.83 -6.04 -23.65
N THR A 154 3.95 -4.93 -24.39
CA THR A 154 5.01 -3.92 -24.19
C THR A 154 4.59 -2.81 -23.21
N LYS A 155 3.37 -2.89 -22.67
CA LYS A 155 2.76 -1.88 -21.80
C LYS A 155 2.23 -2.53 -20.53
N LEU A 156 2.13 -1.74 -19.46
CA LEU A 156 1.45 -2.16 -18.24
C LEU A 156 -0.03 -2.47 -18.52
N PRO A 157 -0.62 -3.48 -17.85
CA PRO A 157 -2.06 -3.71 -17.95
C PRO A 157 -2.86 -2.51 -17.45
N SER A 158 -4.11 -2.42 -17.90
CA SER A 158 -5.04 -1.38 -17.46
C SER A 158 -5.69 -1.69 -16.11
N PRO A 159 -6.24 -0.67 -15.41
CA PRO A 159 -7.10 -0.89 -14.25
C PRO A 159 -8.24 -1.89 -14.51
N GLU A 160 -8.87 -1.84 -15.69
CA GLU A 160 -9.94 -2.79 -16.08
C GLU A 160 -9.44 -4.24 -16.12
N GLN A 161 -8.29 -4.49 -16.75
CA GLN A 161 -7.71 -5.84 -16.84
C GLN A 161 -7.30 -6.39 -15.46
N LEU A 162 -6.99 -5.50 -14.51
CA LEU A 162 -6.53 -5.83 -13.16
C LEU A 162 -7.62 -5.75 -12.09
N LYS A 163 -8.89 -5.64 -12.46
CA LYS A 163 -10.00 -5.61 -11.48
C LYS A 163 -9.96 -6.82 -10.54
N GLY A 164 -10.11 -6.56 -9.25
CA GLY A 164 -10.08 -7.58 -8.19
C GLY A 164 -8.71 -8.22 -7.97
N LYS A 165 -7.63 -7.66 -8.55
CA LYS A 165 -6.28 -8.18 -8.39
C LYS A 165 -5.45 -7.38 -7.40
N ILE A 166 -4.61 -8.10 -6.66
CA ILE A 166 -3.60 -7.56 -5.76
C ILE A 166 -2.24 -7.85 -6.40
N LEU A 167 -1.45 -6.80 -6.61
CA LEU A 167 -0.12 -6.86 -7.18
C LEU A 167 0.92 -6.70 -6.07
N VAL A 168 2.09 -7.27 -6.28
CA VAL A 168 3.26 -7.08 -5.41
C VAL A 168 4.28 -6.24 -6.15
N LYS A 169 4.65 -5.09 -5.58
CA LYS A 169 5.77 -4.25 -5.98
C LYS A 169 6.92 -4.53 -5.01
N GLY A 170 8.12 -4.77 -5.53
CA GLY A 170 9.30 -5.04 -4.73
C GLY A 170 10.49 -5.44 -5.59
N LYS A 171 11.64 -5.65 -4.95
CA LYS A 171 12.87 -6.10 -5.62
C LYS A 171 12.66 -7.46 -6.26
N LYS A 172 13.10 -7.59 -7.52
CA LYS A 172 13.05 -8.83 -8.29
C LYS A 172 14.47 -9.23 -8.65
N LEU A 173 14.82 -10.50 -8.42
CA LEU A 173 16.10 -11.05 -8.85
C LEU A 173 16.21 -10.93 -10.38
N THR A 174 17.17 -10.15 -10.86
CA THR A 174 17.55 -10.09 -12.28
C THR A 174 18.58 -11.18 -12.57
N THR A 175 18.55 -11.72 -13.79
CA THR A 175 19.54 -12.70 -14.24
C THR A 175 20.84 -12.06 -14.73
N GLU A 176 20.90 -10.73 -14.87
CA GLU A 176 22.08 -9.97 -15.28
C GLU A 176 22.21 -8.68 -14.45
N THR A 177 23.46 -8.40 -14.03
CA THR A 177 24.05 -7.24 -13.33
C THR A 177 23.19 -6.35 -12.43
N GLU A 178 23.66 -6.23 -11.19
CA GLU A 178 23.22 -5.32 -10.13
C GLU A 178 23.30 -3.84 -10.58
N GLU A 179 22.27 -3.34 -11.26
CA GLU A 179 22.02 -1.90 -11.34
C GLU A 179 21.21 -1.50 -10.10
N VAL A 180 21.83 -0.72 -9.21
CA VAL A 180 21.17 -0.10 -8.07
C VAL A 180 20.18 0.93 -8.63
N SER A 181 18.90 0.84 -8.25
CA SER A 181 17.90 1.81 -8.72
C SER A 181 17.87 3.06 -7.84
N ASP A 182 17.44 4.19 -8.39
CA ASP A 182 17.24 5.44 -7.62
C ASP A 182 16.31 5.24 -6.40
N GLU A 183 15.34 4.31 -6.49
CA GLU A 183 14.48 3.94 -5.37
C GLU A 183 15.25 3.23 -4.25
N ASP A 184 16.26 2.42 -4.60
CA ASP A 184 17.10 1.71 -3.64
C ASP A 184 17.99 2.69 -2.88
N GLU A 185 18.61 3.65 -3.59
CA GLU A 185 19.43 4.68 -2.97
C GLU A 185 18.60 5.57 -2.02
N ALA A 186 17.36 5.90 -2.41
CA ALA A 186 16.46 6.69 -1.59
C ALA A 186 16.07 5.98 -0.28
N ALA A 187 15.74 4.68 -0.36
CA ALA A 187 15.39 3.89 0.83
C ALA A 187 16.60 3.73 1.78
N GLU A 188 17.79 3.49 1.25
CA GLU A 188 19.01 3.38 2.08
C GLU A 188 19.36 4.70 2.77
N MET A 189 19.21 5.83 2.07
CA MET A 189 19.42 7.16 2.66
C MET A 189 18.40 7.45 3.78
N GLU A 190 17.13 7.07 3.59
CA GLU A 190 16.10 7.23 4.63
C GLU A 190 16.45 6.42 5.88
N ASP A 191 16.87 5.16 5.72
CA ASP A 191 17.32 4.30 6.81
C ASP A 191 18.51 4.90 7.59
N GLU A 192 19.49 5.50 6.90
CA GLU A 192 20.62 6.17 7.55
C GLU A 192 20.20 7.41 8.34
N ILE A 193 19.30 8.24 7.78
CA ILE A 193 18.75 9.41 8.46
C ILE A 193 18.03 8.97 9.73
N VAL A 194 17.15 7.98 9.63
CA VAL A 194 16.37 7.45 10.76
C VAL A 194 17.28 6.90 11.85
N LYS A 195 18.32 6.13 11.51
CA LYS A 195 19.32 5.65 12.48
C LYS A 195 19.97 6.81 13.22
N SER A 196 20.39 7.85 12.50
CA SER A 196 21.05 9.02 13.10
C SER A 196 20.13 9.80 14.06
N GLU A 197 18.84 9.93 13.75
CA GLU A 197 17.87 10.60 14.62
C GLU A 197 17.57 9.79 15.87
N VAL A 198 17.46 8.47 15.74
CA VAL A 198 17.24 7.57 16.87
C VAL A 198 18.45 7.57 17.81
N GLU A 199 19.68 7.61 17.29
CA GLU A 199 20.90 7.74 18.10
C GLU A 199 20.96 9.06 18.86
N LYS A 200 20.67 10.19 18.18
CA LYS A 200 20.61 11.51 18.83
C LYS A 200 19.60 11.51 19.98
N LYS A 201 18.38 11.01 19.75
CA LYS A 201 17.34 10.94 20.80
C LYS A 201 17.71 10.00 21.94
N LYS A 202 18.41 8.90 21.68
CA LYS A 202 18.93 8.03 22.77
C LYS A 202 19.92 8.78 23.64
N SER A 203 20.81 9.59 23.05
CA SER A 203 21.80 10.36 23.80
C SER A 203 21.20 11.49 24.65
N GLU A 204 20.05 12.04 24.26
CA GLU A 204 19.33 13.08 25.03
C GLU A 204 18.55 12.53 26.24
N LEU A 205 18.32 11.20 26.30
CA LEU A 205 17.62 10.52 27.40
C LEU A 205 18.56 9.86 28.43
N THR A 206 19.87 9.91 28.22
CA THR A 206 20.93 9.45 29.14
C THR A 206 21.64 10.61 29.80
#